data_AF-A0A950CGQ5-F1
#
_entry.id   AF-A0A950CGQ5-F1
#
_cell.length_a   1.000
_cell.length_b   1.000
_cell.length_c   1.000
_cell.angle_alpha   90.00
_cell.angle_beta   90.00
_cell.angle_gamma   90.00
#
_symmetry.space_group_name_H-M   'P 1'
#
loop_
_entity.id
_entity.type
_entity.pdbx_description
1 polymer ?
#
loop_
_entity_poly.entity_id
_entity_poly.type
_entity_poly.pdbx_seq_one_letter_code
_entity_poly.pdbx_strand_id
1 'polypeptide(L)'
;MPSKTMTLRLDADTLARLDELAHATERSKAWLAAEAVKTYIELNHWQTKAIRDAVTRANRRNAHFVSHEEIDAWLASWGTGKERKPPL
;
A
#
# COMPACT_ATOMS: atom_id res chain seq x y z
N MET A 1 -23.27 4.50 0.60
CA MET A 1 -22.69 3.15 0.83
C MET A 1 -23.13 2.66 2.20
N PRO A 2 -23.44 1.38 2.38
CA PRO A 2 -23.80 0.84 3.70
C PRO A 2 -22.59 0.91 4.65
N SER A 3 -22.78 1.42 5.86
CA SER A 3 -21.76 1.42 6.92
C SER A 3 -21.99 0.22 7.85
N LYS A 4 -20.90 -0.28 8.44
CA LYS A 4 -20.93 -1.29 9.51
C LYS A 4 -20.28 -0.71 10.76
N THR A 5 -20.85 -1.03 11.92
CA THR A 5 -20.30 -0.60 13.21
C THR A 5 -19.23 -1.58 13.67
N MET A 6 -18.13 -1.04 14.19
CA MET A 6 -17.13 -1.80 14.95
C MET A 6 -16.88 -1.09 16.29
N THR A 7 -16.52 -1.86 17.32
CA THR A 7 -16.07 -1.29 18.60
C THR A 7 -14.55 -1.31 18.62
N LEU A 8 -13.93 -0.17 18.92
CA LEU A 8 -12.48 -0.02 19.00
C LEU A 8 -12.07 0.17 20.45
N ARG A 9 -11.06 -0.55 20.91
CA ARG A 9 -10.43 -0.32 22.22
C ARG A 9 -9.22 0.58 22.02
N LEU A 10 -9.23 1.73 22.69
CA LEU A 10 -8.14 2.69 22.70
C LEU A 10 -7.63 2.82 24.13
N ASP A 11 -6.33 3.03 24.31
CA ASP A 11 -5.79 3.46 25.58
C ASP A 11 -6.25 4.90 25.91
N ALA A 12 -6.12 5.29 27.18
CA ALA A 12 -6.64 6.57 27.67
C ALA A 12 -5.98 7.78 26.99
N ASP A 13 -4.68 7.73 26.69
CA ASP A 13 -3.95 8.82 26.05
C ASP A 13 -4.43 9.01 24.60
N THR A 14 -4.53 7.91 23.84
CA THR A 14 -5.04 7.95 22.47
C THR A 14 -6.47 8.48 22.41
N LEU A 15 -7.34 8.07 23.34
CA LEU A 15 -8.73 8.55 23.38
C LEU A 15 -8.80 10.05 23.69
N ALA A 16 -7.97 10.56 24.62
CA ALA A 16 -7.92 11.98 24.95
C ALA A 16 -7.48 12.82 23.75
N ARG A 17 -6.40 12.42 23.07
CA ARG A 17 -5.91 13.12 21.87
C ARG A 17 -6.93 13.11 20.72
N LEU A 18 -7.68 12.01 20.57
CA LEU A 18 -8.75 11.92 19.57
C LEU A 18 -9.91 12.88 19.90
N ASP A 19 -10.22 13.07 21.18
CA ASP A 19 -11.26 13.99 21.65
C ASP A 19 -10.87 15.46 21.40
N GLU A 20 -9.63 15.83 21.72
CA GLU A 20 -9.08 17.16 21.42
C GLU A 20 -9.12 17.45 19.92
N LEU A 21 -8.69 16.49 19.09
CA LEU A 21 -8.72 16.63 17.63
C LEU A 21 -10.14 16.75 17.09
N ALA A 22 -11.09 15.97 17.64
CA ALA A 22 -12.50 16.05 17.29
C ALA A 22 -13.06 17.45 17.55
N HIS A 23 -12.75 18.04 18.70
CA HIS A 23 -13.15 19.40 19.05
C HIS A 23 -12.52 20.44 18.12
N ALA A 24 -11.21 20.36 17.88
CA ALA A 24 -10.49 21.33 17.05
C ALA A 24 -10.91 21.30 15.56
N THR A 25 -11.41 20.17 15.08
CA THR A 25 -11.77 19.97 13.66
C THR A 25 -13.26 20.01 13.39
N GLU A 26 -14.09 20.15 14.42
CA GLU A 26 -15.56 20.04 14.35
C GLU A 26 -16.02 18.74 13.68
N ARG A 27 -15.36 17.63 14.06
CA ARG A 27 -15.67 16.28 13.57
C ARG A 27 -15.98 15.36 14.74
N SER A 28 -16.78 14.32 14.48
CA SER A 28 -17.02 13.29 15.49
C SER A 28 -15.79 12.37 15.62
N LYS A 29 -15.55 11.86 16.83
CA LYS A 29 -14.52 10.85 17.09
C LYS A 29 -14.64 9.64 16.17
N ALA A 30 -15.88 9.21 15.89
CA ALA A 30 -16.16 8.10 14.99
C ALA A 30 -15.74 8.41 13.54
N TRP A 31 -15.96 9.64 13.06
CA TRP A 31 -15.53 10.06 11.74
C TRP A 31 -14.00 10.06 11.62
N LEU A 32 -13.32 10.66 12.61
CA LEU A 32 -11.85 10.71 12.65
C LEU A 32 -11.23 9.31 12.75
N ALA A 33 -11.79 8.43 13.58
CA ALA A 33 -11.34 7.05 13.70
C ALA A 33 -11.52 6.28 12.39
N ALA A 34 -12.66 6.45 11.70
CA ALA A 34 -12.89 5.83 10.40
C ALA A 34 -11.91 6.33 9.34
N GLU A 35 -11.64 7.64 9.30
CA GLU A 35 -10.70 8.23 8.35
C GLU A 35 -9.25 7.80 8.64
N ALA A 36 -8.85 7.71 9.90
CA ALA A 36 -7.54 7.20 10.30
C ALA A 36 -7.35 5.73 9.87
N VAL A 37 -8.36 4.88 10.09
CA VAL A 37 -8.33 3.47 9.66
C VAL A 37 -8.23 3.38 8.13
N LYS A 38 -9.02 4.16 7.40
CA LYS A 38 -8.97 4.20 5.93
C LYS A 38 -7.59 4.60 5.42
N THR A 39 -7.05 5.70 5.95
CA THR A 39 -5.72 6.21 5.58
C THR A 39 -4.64 5.18 5.88
N TYR A 40 -4.72 4.51 7.04
CA TYR A 40 -3.78 3.45 7.40
C TYR A 40 -3.85 2.27 6.43
N ILE A 41 -5.05 1.83 6.06
CA ILE A 41 -5.23 0.76 5.08
C ILE A 41 -4.67 1.19 3.72
N GLU A 42 -5.02 2.36 3.20
CA GLU A 42 -4.53 2.83 1.90
C GLU A 42 -3.01 2.92 1.85
N LEU A 43 -2.39 3.42 2.93
CA LEU A 43 -0.94 3.53 3.05
C LEU A 43 -0.23 2.17 3.10
N ASN A 44 -0.81 1.16 3.75
CA ASN A 44 -0.14 -0.11 4.01
C ASN A 44 -0.54 -1.24 3.06
N HIS A 45 -1.77 -1.19 2.53
CA HIS A 45 -2.36 -2.32 1.80
C HIS A 45 -1.70 -2.53 0.42
N TRP A 46 -1.13 -1.48 -0.18
CA TRP A 46 -0.55 -1.59 -1.51
C TRP A 46 0.59 -2.60 -1.56
N GLN A 47 1.44 -2.70 -0.52
CA GLN A 47 2.56 -3.64 -0.49
C GLN A 47 2.07 -5.08 -0.40
N THR A 48 1.18 -5.37 0.55
CA THR A 48 0.64 -6.72 0.72
C THR A 48 -0.11 -7.18 -0.51
N LYS A 49 -0.90 -6.29 -1.13
CA LYS A 49 -1.59 -6.58 -2.38
C LYS A 49 -0.60 -6.81 -3.52
N ALA A 50 0.39 -5.94 -3.69
CA ALA A 50 1.39 -6.06 -4.75
C ALA A 50 2.18 -7.38 -4.64
N ILE A 51 2.58 -7.78 -3.44
CA ILE A 51 3.26 -9.06 -3.19
C ILE A 51 2.37 -10.23 -3.55
N ARG A 52 1.12 -10.25 -3.07
CA ARG A 52 0.16 -11.32 -3.39
C ARG A 52 -0.11 -11.42 -4.88
N ASP A 53 -0.28 -10.28 -5.55
CA ASP A 53 -0.51 -10.21 -6.99
C ASP A 53 0.72 -10.69 -7.77
N ALA A 54 1.94 -10.33 -7.34
CA ALA A 54 3.18 -10.77 -7.95
C ALA A 54 3.38 -12.30 -7.80
N VAL A 55 3.20 -12.84 -6.60
CA VAL A 55 3.24 -14.30 -6.35
C VAL A 55 2.19 -15.02 -7.19
N THR A 56 0.97 -14.49 -7.23
CA THR A 56 -0.11 -15.06 -8.05
C THR A 56 0.26 -15.08 -9.54
N ARG A 57 0.86 -14.01 -10.07
CA ARG A 57 1.33 -13.97 -11.46
C ARG A 57 2.45 -14.97 -11.70
N ALA A 58 3.42 -15.05 -10.80
CA ALA A 58 4.58 -15.95 -10.90
C ALA A 58 4.16 -17.43 -10.89
N ASN A 59 3.10 -17.77 -10.13
CA ASN A 59 2.59 -19.14 -10.04
C ASN A 59 1.69 -19.56 -11.23
N ARG A 60 1.40 -18.68 -12.18
CA ARG A 60 0.60 -19.05 -13.37
C ARG A 60 1.41 -19.95 -14.28
N ARG A 61 0.74 -20.94 -14.90
CA ARG A 61 1.37 -21.85 -15.87
C ARG A 61 1.99 -21.11 -17.08
N ASN A 62 1.45 -19.95 -17.44
CA ASN A 62 1.94 -19.10 -18.51
C ASN A 62 2.68 -17.85 -17.98
N ALA A 63 3.26 -17.91 -16.79
CA ALA A 63 4.09 -16.83 -16.27
C ALA A 63 5.28 -16.60 -17.19
N HIS A 64 5.51 -15.34 -17.57
CA HIS A 64 6.67 -14.91 -18.32
C HIS A 64 7.71 -14.36 -17.35
N PHE A 65 8.92 -14.88 -17.43
CA PHE A 65 10.07 -14.42 -16.66
C PHE A 65 11.17 -13.99 -17.63
N VAL A 66 11.98 -13.03 -17.22
CA VAL A 66 13.22 -12.65 -17.90
C VAL A 66 14.37 -13.42 -17.26
N SER A 67 15.35 -13.82 -18.07
CA SER A 67 16.59 -14.39 -17.54
C SER A 67 17.41 -13.35 -16.76
N HIS A 68 18.28 -13.81 -15.88
CA HIS A 68 19.17 -12.91 -15.12
C HIS A 68 20.10 -12.14 -16.08
N GLU A 69 20.59 -12.83 -17.10
CA GLU A 69 21.53 -12.32 -18.09
C GLU A 69 20.91 -11.18 -18.92
N GLU A 70 19.63 -11.29 -19.29
CA GLU A 70 18.92 -10.24 -20.01
C GLU A 70 18.70 -8.99 -19.15
N ILE A 71 18.40 -9.17 -17.87
CA ILE A 71 18.28 -8.06 -16.90
C ILE A 71 19.63 -7.37 -16.72
N ASP A 72 20.70 -8.13 -16.51
CA ASP A 72 22.05 -7.58 -16.32
C ASP A 72 22.51 -6.78 -17.54
N ALA A 73 22.27 -7.31 -18.73
CA ALA A 73 22.65 -6.63 -19.96
C ALA A 73 21.82 -5.35 -20.21
N TRP A 74 20.58 -5.30 -19.73
CA TRP A 74 19.76 -4.09 -19.76
C TRP A 74 20.24 -3.05 -18.74
N LEU A 75 20.46 -3.44 -17.48
CA LEU A 75 20.96 -2.56 -16.42
C LEU A 75 22.33 -1.96 -16.77
N ALA A 76 23.23 -2.76 -17.34
CA ALA A 76 24.54 -2.30 -17.79
C ALA A 76 24.49 -1.26 -18.93
N SER A 77 23.34 -1.15 -19.63
CA SER A 77 23.16 -0.18 -20.72
C SER A 77 22.65 1.18 -20.26
N TRP A 78 22.17 1.30 -19.02
CA TRP A 78 21.62 2.55 -18.48
C TRP A 78 22.67 3.67 -18.42
N GLY A 79 22.25 4.89 -18.76
CA GLY A 79 23.15 6.05 -18.75
C GLY A 79 24.19 6.05 -19.88
N THR A 80 24.11 5.10 -20.81
CA THR A 80 24.93 5.06 -22.02
C THR A 80 24.13 5.58 -23.22
N GLY A 81 24.82 5.99 -24.29
CA GLY A 81 24.17 6.33 -25.57
C GLY A 81 23.54 5.14 -26.30
N LYS A 82 23.57 3.94 -25.72
CA LYS A 82 23.03 2.68 -26.26
C LYS A 82 22.11 1.98 -25.26
N GLU A 83 21.36 2.76 -24.48
CA GLU A 83 20.40 2.22 -23.52
C GLU A 83 19.41 1.28 -24.22
N ARG A 84 19.31 0.06 -23.70
CA ARG A 84 18.45 -1.00 -24.25
C ARG A 84 17.03 -0.82 -23.74
N LYS A 85 16.06 -1.34 -24.49
CA LYS A 85 14.68 -1.41 -24.02
C LYS A 85 14.59 -2.35 -22.81
N PRO A 86 13.69 -2.07 -21.84
CA PRO A 86 13.41 -2.99 -20.76
C PRO A 86 13.05 -4.38 -21.31
N PRO A 87 13.63 -5.47 -20.76
CA PRO A 87 13.20 -6.81 -21.08
C PRO A 87 11.85 -7.09 -20.41
N LEU A 88 10.88 -7.56 -21.21
CA LEU A 88 9.42 -7.58 -20.98
C LEU A 88 8.74 -6.20 -20.98
#